data_AF-A0A6V7JUB4-F1
#
_entry.id   AF-A0A6V7JUB4-F1
#
_cell.length_a   1.000
_cell.length_b   1.000
_cell.length_c   1.000
_cell.angle_alpha   90.00
_cell.angle_beta   90.00
_cell.angle_gamma   90.00
#
_symmetry.space_group_name_H-M   'P 1'
#
loop_
_entity.id
_entity.type
_entity.pdbx_description
1 polymer ?
#
loop_
_entity_poly.entity_id
_entity_poly.type
_entity_poly.pdbx_seq_one_letter_code
_entity_poly.pdbx_strand_id
1 'polypeptide(L)'
;HVTNLGDEIILWPAFGSKTDRHQFRQSGWKLSRHPNIRLCPITWVRAVLKKSEERRAQNNVDELFITVKGPVKAASKTTIAGWVRSVLKDAGMDASLGSIRSAVASKSWMNNVPVQEILNRGNWRCAETSHQYYCRRVTGKKTQKSSLLSNNFTVV
;
A
#
# COMPACT_ATOMS: atom_id res chain seq x y z
N HIS A 1 0.69 2.24 -14.14
CA HIS A 1 0.74 3.64 -14.67
C HIS A 1 0.36 4.62 -13.56
N VAL A 2 0.98 5.81 -13.52
CA VAL A 2 0.72 6.84 -12.49
C VAL A 2 0.13 8.06 -13.17
N THR A 3 -1.06 8.48 -12.75
CA THR A 3 -1.73 9.69 -13.25
C THR A 3 -1.72 10.74 -12.15
N ASN A 4 -1.07 11.88 -12.41
CA ASN A 4 -0.93 12.97 -11.44
C ASN A 4 -1.98 14.06 -11.73
N LEU A 5 -2.86 14.32 -10.74
CA LEU A 5 -3.99 15.24 -10.85
C LEU A 5 -3.88 16.41 -9.84
N GLY A 6 -2.64 16.84 -9.54
CA GLY A 6 -2.40 18.00 -8.67
C GLY A 6 -2.53 17.68 -7.17
N ASP A 7 -3.75 17.57 -6.63
CA ASP A 7 -3.96 17.18 -5.23
C ASP A 7 -4.35 15.72 -5.06
N GLU A 8 -4.36 14.98 -6.17
CA GLU A 8 -4.61 13.54 -6.20
C GLU A 8 -3.60 12.84 -7.10
N ILE A 9 -3.33 11.57 -6.80
CA ILE A 9 -2.58 10.66 -7.68
C ILE A 9 -3.39 9.39 -7.84
N ILE A 10 -3.62 8.96 -9.08
CA ILE A 10 -4.25 7.67 -9.38
C ILE A 10 -3.16 6.69 -9.83
N LEU A 11 -3.09 5.55 -9.14
CA LEU A 11 -2.22 4.44 -9.50
C LEU A 11 -3.06 3.35 -10.17
N TRP A 12 -2.67 2.98 -11.39
CA TRP A 12 -3.28 1.88 -12.14
C TRP A 12 -2.35 0.67 -12.08
N PRO A 13 -2.64 -0.33 -11.23
CA PRO A 13 -1.84 -1.55 -11.17
C PRO A 13 -2.07 -2.38 -12.44
N ALA A 14 -0.98 -2.89 -13.03
CA ALA A 14 -1.10 -3.86 -14.13
C ALA A 14 -1.70 -5.20 -13.64
N PHE A 15 -1.37 -5.56 -12.39
CA PHE A 15 -1.92 -6.68 -11.65
C PHE A 15 -2.08 -6.26 -10.20
N GLY A 16 -3.25 -6.48 -9.61
CA GLY A 16 -3.59 -5.93 -8.31
C GLY A 16 -3.85 -6.94 -7.19
N SER A 17 -4.20 -8.18 -7.50
CA SER A 17 -4.34 -9.22 -6.48
C SER A 17 -3.94 -10.60 -6.98
N LYS A 18 -3.65 -11.50 -6.03
CA LYS A 18 -3.47 -12.93 -6.30
C LYS A 18 -4.71 -13.57 -6.95
N THR A 19 -5.86 -12.89 -6.93
CA THR A 19 -7.13 -13.36 -7.48
C THR A 19 -7.54 -12.59 -8.74
N ASP A 20 -6.63 -11.78 -9.30
CA ASP A 20 -6.89 -11.10 -10.56
C ASP A 20 -7.03 -12.12 -11.69
N ARG A 21 -8.07 -11.95 -12.51
CA ARG A 21 -8.33 -12.72 -13.72
C ARG A 21 -8.92 -11.79 -14.78
N HIS A 22 -9.06 -12.26 -16.01
CA HIS A 22 -9.53 -11.41 -17.12
C HIS A 22 -10.82 -10.62 -16.80
N GLN A 23 -11.75 -11.23 -16.07
CA GLN A 23 -13.04 -10.64 -15.69
C GLN A 23 -13.02 -9.87 -14.36
N PHE A 24 -11.92 -9.91 -13.61
CA PHE A 24 -11.80 -9.27 -12.30
C PHE A 24 -10.37 -8.80 -12.12
N ARG A 25 -10.11 -7.56 -12.56
CA ARG A 25 -8.84 -6.87 -12.33
C ARG A 25 -9.05 -5.87 -11.21
N GLN A 26 -8.00 -5.61 -10.44
CA GLN A 26 -8.10 -4.58 -9.43
C GLN A 26 -8.29 -3.20 -10.07
N SER A 27 -9.16 -2.42 -9.45
CA SER A 27 -9.42 -1.00 -9.73
C SER A 27 -8.21 -0.11 -9.49
N GLY A 28 -8.28 1.12 -9.99
CA GLY A 28 -7.30 2.14 -9.71
C GLY A 28 -7.28 2.50 -8.22
N TRP A 29 -6.14 2.99 -7.76
CA TRP A 29 -6.00 3.50 -6.40
C TRP A 29 -5.79 4.99 -6.43
N LYS A 30 -6.73 5.74 -5.86
CA LYS A 30 -6.60 7.17 -5.69
C LYS A 30 -6.02 7.50 -4.33
N LEU A 31 -4.89 8.18 -4.38
CA LEU A 31 -4.19 8.77 -3.26
C LEU A 31 -4.60 10.24 -3.15
N SER A 32 -5.01 10.67 -1.96
CA SER A 32 -5.32 12.08 -1.67
C SER A 32 -4.33 12.68 -0.67
N ARG A 33 -4.23 14.00 -0.63
CA ARG A 33 -3.32 14.74 0.24
C ARG A 33 -3.65 14.55 1.72
N HIS A 34 -2.62 14.28 2.55
CA HIS A 34 -2.76 14.28 4.01
C HIS A 34 -2.26 15.63 4.58
N PRO A 35 -2.94 16.23 5.57
CA PRO A 35 -2.53 17.52 6.16
C PRO A 35 -1.11 17.49 6.74
N ASN A 36 -0.78 16.41 7.46
CA ASN A 36 0.60 16.17 7.88
C ASN A 36 1.43 15.68 6.68
N ILE A 37 2.37 16.52 6.23
CA ILE A 37 3.27 16.24 5.11
C ILE A 37 4.11 14.98 5.29
N ARG A 38 4.49 14.64 6.54
CA ARG A 38 5.27 13.42 6.84
C ARG A 38 4.46 12.14 6.58
N LEU A 39 3.14 12.26 6.56
CA LEU A 39 2.19 11.16 6.31
C LEU A 39 1.53 11.27 4.92
N CYS A 40 1.89 12.26 4.12
CA CYS A 40 1.23 12.53 2.85
C CYS A 40 1.74 11.60 1.73
N PRO A 41 0.90 10.68 1.20
CA PRO A 41 1.35 9.76 0.16
C PRO A 41 1.72 10.49 -1.13
N ILE A 42 1.03 11.58 -1.47
CA ILE A 42 1.31 12.37 -2.67
C ILE A 42 2.71 12.99 -2.61
N THR A 43 3.07 13.56 -1.46
CA THR A 43 4.40 14.14 -1.24
C THR A 43 5.48 13.09 -1.47
N TRP A 44 5.32 11.90 -0.90
CA TRP A 44 6.32 10.84 -0.99
C TRP A 44 6.40 10.21 -2.38
N VAL A 45 5.27 10.00 -3.06
CA VAL A 45 5.26 9.52 -4.46
C VAL A 45 5.99 10.51 -5.36
N ARG A 46 5.72 11.81 -5.24
CA ARG A 46 6.43 12.85 -5.99
C ARG A 46 7.91 12.89 -5.68
N ALA A 47 8.28 12.77 -4.41
CA ALA A 47 9.67 12.73 -4.00
C ALA A 47 10.41 11.53 -4.62
N VAL A 48 9.78 10.35 -4.66
CA VAL A 48 10.33 9.16 -5.32
C VAL A 48 10.51 9.40 -6.81
N LEU A 49 9.50 9.92 -7.52
CA LEU A 49 9.58 10.20 -8.95
C LEU A 49 10.69 11.21 -9.26
N LYS A 50 10.71 12.34 -8.55
CA LYS A 50 11.75 13.38 -8.71
C LYS A 50 13.16 12.84 -8.46
N LYS A 51 13.36 12.07 -7.38
CA LYS A 51 14.68 11.50 -7.05
C LYS A 51 15.14 10.40 -8.02
N SER A 52 14.22 9.81 -8.78
CA SER A 52 14.54 8.75 -9.73
C SER A 52 14.53 9.21 -11.19
N GLU A 53 14.24 10.48 -11.46
CA GLU A 53 14.04 11.04 -12.81
C GLU A 53 15.25 10.81 -13.73
N GLU A 54 16.44 11.22 -13.32
CA GLU A 54 17.68 11.06 -14.10
C GLU A 54 17.94 9.58 -14.45
N ARG A 55 17.74 8.70 -13.46
CA ARG A 55 17.96 7.26 -13.60
C ARG A 55 16.95 6.62 -14.57
N ARG A 56 15.73 7.14 -14.62
CA ARG A 56 14.66 6.70 -15.54
C ARG A 56 14.90 7.18 -16.96
N ALA A 57 15.26 8.45 -17.13
CA ALA A 57 15.50 9.07 -18.44
C ALA A 57 16.52 8.28 -19.27
N GLN A 58 17.53 7.72 -18.61
CA GLN A 58 18.58 6.93 -19.26
C GLN A 58 18.16 5.50 -19.66
N ASN A 59 17.04 4.98 -19.13
CA ASN A 59 16.73 3.54 -19.20
C ASN A 59 15.28 3.23 -19.60
N ASN A 60 14.44 4.23 -19.87
CA ASN A 60 13.05 4.09 -20.33
C ASN A 60 12.19 3.16 -19.43
N VAL A 61 12.14 3.46 -18.12
CA VAL A 61 11.42 2.66 -17.10
C VAL A 61 10.33 3.48 -16.41
N ASP A 62 9.09 3.01 -16.50
CA ASP A 62 7.88 3.72 -16.05
C ASP A 62 7.30 3.23 -14.71
N GLU A 63 7.80 2.12 -14.16
CA GLU A 63 7.30 1.58 -12.89
C GLU A 63 7.61 2.52 -11.73
N LEU A 64 6.64 2.73 -10.83
CA LEU A 64 6.80 3.62 -9.67
C LEU A 64 8.05 3.29 -8.84
N PHE A 65 8.35 2.00 -8.65
CA PHE A 65 9.54 1.54 -7.94
C PHE A 65 10.54 0.91 -8.92
N ILE A 66 11.76 1.45 -8.94
CA ILE A 66 12.87 0.94 -9.74
C ILE A 66 14.05 0.52 -8.85
N THR A 67 14.95 -0.28 -9.38
CA THR A 67 16.20 -0.65 -8.69
C THR A 67 17.04 0.58 -8.35
N VAL A 68 17.43 0.70 -7.08
CA VAL A 68 18.23 1.82 -6.56
C VAL A 68 19.73 1.66 -6.91
N LYS A 69 20.19 0.42 -7.09
CA LYS A 69 21.58 0.08 -7.44
C LYS A 69 21.61 -0.87 -8.64
N GLY A 70 22.75 -0.92 -9.34
CA GLY A 70 22.96 -1.80 -10.49
C GLY A 70 22.20 -1.36 -11.75
N PRO A 71 21.88 -2.28 -12.67
CA PRO A 71 21.08 -1.99 -13.86
C PRO A 71 19.68 -1.47 -13.48
N VAL A 72 19.19 -0.47 -14.23
CA VAL A 72 17.89 0.14 -13.97
C VAL A 72 16.78 -0.73 -14.52
N LYS A 73 15.88 -1.17 -13.65
CA LYS A 73 14.69 -1.95 -13.99
C LYS A 73 13.63 -1.83 -12.91
N ALA A 74 12.42 -2.31 -13.19
CA ALA A 74 11.37 -2.43 -12.19
C ALA A 74 11.87 -3.17 -10.94
N ALA A 75 11.59 -2.61 -9.75
CA ALA A 75 11.93 -3.26 -8.49
C ALA A 75 11.07 -4.53 -8.31
N SER A 76 11.73 -5.64 -8.01
CA SER A 76 11.01 -6.90 -7.78
C SER A 76 10.16 -6.85 -6.51
N LYS A 77 9.14 -7.72 -6.42
CA LYS A 77 8.34 -7.91 -5.19
C LYS A 77 9.23 -8.18 -3.97
N THR A 78 10.27 -8.99 -4.14
CA THR A 78 11.24 -9.34 -3.08
C THR A 78 12.05 -8.12 -2.64
N THR A 79 12.47 -7.28 -3.59
CA THR A 79 13.20 -6.04 -3.32
C THR A 79 12.37 -5.06 -2.52
N ILE A 80 11.12 -4.81 -2.96
CA ILE A 80 10.19 -3.91 -2.26
C ILE A 80 9.88 -4.45 -0.87
N ALA A 81 9.60 -5.75 -0.75
CA ALA A 81 9.40 -6.39 0.55
C ALA A 81 10.62 -6.16 1.45
N GLY A 82 11.84 -6.35 0.94
CA GLY A 82 13.08 -6.09 1.67
C GLY A 82 13.19 -4.67 2.22
N TRP A 83 12.88 -3.65 1.41
CA TRP A 83 12.85 -2.25 1.87
C TRP A 83 11.86 -2.02 3.00
N VAL A 84 10.64 -2.56 2.87
CA VAL A 84 9.60 -2.46 3.90
C VAL A 84 10.05 -3.15 5.19
N ARG A 85 10.65 -4.35 5.11
CA ARG A 85 11.17 -5.05 6.29
C ARG A 85 12.26 -4.26 6.99
N SER A 86 13.18 -3.65 6.22
CA SER A 86 14.24 -2.80 6.77
C SER A 86 13.65 -1.64 7.57
N VAL A 87 12.72 -0.89 6.98
CA VAL A 87 12.11 0.27 7.64
C VAL A 87 11.35 -0.12 8.92
N LEU A 88 10.65 -1.26 8.90
CA LEU A 88 9.94 -1.74 10.10
C LEU A 88 10.91 -2.18 11.20
N LYS A 89 12.01 -2.85 10.83
CA LYS A 89 13.08 -3.21 11.77
C LYS A 89 13.73 -1.96 12.36
N ASP A 90 14.04 -0.97 11.54
CA ASP A 90 14.63 0.30 11.98
C ASP A 90 13.68 1.08 12.92
N ALA A 91 12.37 0.86 12.78
CA ALA A 91 11.35 1.39 13.68
C ALA A 91 11.14 0.55 14.97
N GLY A 92 11.97 -0.48 15.22
CA GLY A 92 11.93 -1.34 16.40
C GLY A 92 10.83 -2.41 16.36
N MET A 93 10.30 -2.76 15.18
CA MET A 93 9.32 -3.84 15.04
C MET A 93 10.02 -5.19 14.80
N ASP A 94 10.20 -5.98 15.86
CA ASP A 94 10.86 -7.30 15.81
C ASP A 94 9.92 -8.48 15.57
N ALA A 95 8.59 -8.25 15.54
CA ALA A 95 7.63 -9.33 15.29
C ALA A 95 7.81 -9.91 13.88
N SER A 96 7.63 -11.23 13.74
CA SER A 96 7.46 -11.87 12.43
C SER A 96 6.44 -11.05 11.65
N LEU A 97 6.90 -10.45 10.56
CA LEU A 97 6.09 -9.56 9.74
C LEU A 97 5.01 -10.40 9.08
N GLY A 98 3.91 -10.59 9.80
CA GLY A 98 2.65 -11.01 9.23
C GLY A 98 2.30 -10.08 8.08
N SER A 99 1.38 -10.52 7.22
CA SER A 99 0.94 -9.69 6.11
C SER A 99 0.47 -8.31 6.62
N ILE A 100 1.00 -7.22 6.07
CA ILE A 100 0.52 -5.85 6.33
C ILE A 100 -1.00 -5.79 6.14
N ARG A 101 -1.52 -6.54 5.16
CA ARG A 101 -2.97 -6.67 4.94
C ARG A 101 -3.70 -7.26 6.14
N SER A 102 -3.11 -8.25 6.81
CA SER A 102 -3.67 -8.84 8.04
C SER A 102 -3.66 -7.84 9.19
N ALA A 103 -2.55 -7.11 9.37
CA ALA A 103 -2.46 -6.08 10.42
C ALA A 103 -3.51 -4.97 10.21
N VAL A 104 -3.63 -4.48 8.97
CA VAL A 104 -4.63 -3.46 8.61
C VAL A 104 -6.05 -3.97 8.81
N ALA A 105 -6.38 -5.17 8.32
CA ALA A 105 -7.73 -5.72 8.46
C ALA A 105 -8.11 -5.97 9.92
N SER A 106 -7.19 -6.52 10.72
CA SER A 106 -7.42 -6.74 12.16
C SER A 106 -7.66 -5.41 12.88
N LYS A 107 -6.89 -4.36 12.55
CA LYS A 107 -7.10 -3.01 13.10
C LYS A 107 -8.44 -2.41 12.67
N SER A 108 -8.82 -2.54 11.40
CA SER A 108 -10.11 -2.05 10.91
C SER A 108 -11.28 -2.76 11.60
N TRP A 109 -11.18 -4.08 11.77
CA TRP A 109 -12.16 -4.87 12.51
C TRP A 109 -12.30 -4.40 13.97
N MET A 110 -11.17 -4.22 14.67
CA MET A 110 -11.17 -3.69 16.06
C MET A 110 -11.76 -2.28 16.18
N ASN A 111 -11.70 -1.50 15.10
CA ASN A 111 -12.25 -0.16 15.02
C ASN A 111 -13.73 -0.13 14.58
N ASN A 112 -14.39 -1.29 14.45
CA ASN A 112 -15.77 -1.43 13.99
C ASN A 112 -16.00 -0.83 12.59
N VAL A 113 -15.00 -0.88 11.71
CA VAL A 113 -15.18 -0.52 10.29
C VAL A 113 -16.15 -1.53 9.66
N PRO A 114 -17.15 -1.11 8.86
CA PRO A 114 -18.07 -2.02 8.21
C PRO A 114 -17.36 -3.12 7.41
N VAL A 115 -17.83 -4.37 7.54
CA VAL A 115 -17.19 -5.53 6.90
C VAL A 115 -17.05 -5.34 5.39
N GLN A 116 -18.08 -4.80 4.74
CA GLN A 116 -18.04 -4.53 3.30
C GLN A 116 -16.91 -3.56 2.93
N GLU A 117 -16.64 -2.56 3.76
CA GLU A 117 -15.55 -1.60 3.54
C GLU A 117 -14.18 -2.28 3.72
N ILE A 118 -14.04 -3.16 4.72
CA ILE A 118 -12.83 -3.97 4.92
C ILE A 118 -12.58 -4.86 3.70
N LEU A 119 -13.62 -5.51 3.17
CA LEU A 119 -13.56 -6.35 1.97
C LEU A 119 -13.15 -5.55 0.73
N ASN A 120 -13.79 -4.39 0.51
CA ASN A 120 -13.48 -3.52 -0.62
C ASN A 120 -12.02 -3.03 -0.57
N ARG A 121 -11.57 -2.53 0.59
CA ARG A 121 -10.18 -2.07 0.80
C ARG A 121 -9.17 -3.21 0.67
N GLY A 122 -9.52 -4.40 1.15
CA GLY A 122 -8.70 -5.60 1.06
C GLY A 122 -8.74 -6.27 -0.33
N ASN A 123 -9.65 -5.87 -1.22
CA ASN A 123 -9.96 -6.61 -2.44
C ASN A 123 -10.24 -8.10 -2.15
N TRP A 124 -11.12 -8.38 -1.19
CA TRP A 124 -11.58 -9.73 -0.82
C TRP A 124 -13.03 -9.92 -1.26
N ARG A 125 -13.34 -11.12 -1.79
CA ARG A 125 -14.69 -11.43 -2.28
C ARG A 125 -15.71 -11.70 -1.18
N CYS A 126 -15.28 -12.33 -0.09
CA CYS A 126 -16.17 -12.71 0.99
C CYS A 126 -15.54 -12.50 2.37
N ALA A 127 -16.42 -12.28 3.34
CA ALA A 127 -16.07 -12.09 4.74
C ALA A 127 -15.26 -13.28 5.30
N GLU A 128 -15.66 -14.50 4.96
CA GLU A 128 -15.02 -15.73 5.43
C GLU A 128 -13.52 -15.77 5.11
N THR A 129 -13.14 -15.51 3.85
CA THR A 129 -11.73 -15.44 3.45
C THR A 129 -10.97 -14.36 4.22
N SER A 130 -11.58 -13.18 4.39
CA SER A 130 -10.95 -12.10 5.15
C SER A 130 -10.77 -12.46 6.62
N HIS A 131 -11.75 -13.13 7.22
CA HIS A 131 -11.75 -13.48 8.63
C HIS A 131 -10.74 -14.61 8.91
N GLN A 132 -10.79 -15.68 8.13
CA GLN A 132 -9.96 -16.87 8.32
C GLN A 132 -8.46 -16.59 8.09
N TYR A 133 -8.12 -15.85 7.04
CA TYR A 133 -6.72 -15.70 6.62
C TYR A 133 -6.07 -14.38 7.06
N TYR A 134 -6.88 -13.33 7.26
CA TYR A 134 -6.37 -11.97 7.44
C TYR A 134 -6.74 -11.33 8.78
N CYS A 135 -7.87 -11.66 9.39
CA CYS A 135 -8.20 -11.18 10.73
C CYS A 135 -7.47 -12.01 11.78
N ARG A 136 -6.49 -11.41 12.43
CA ARG A 136 -5.74 -12.03 13.52
C ARG A 136 -6.24 -11.45 14.84
N ARG A 137 -6.38 -12.32 15.83
CA ARG A 137 -6.71 -11.90 17.19
C ARG A 137 -5.54 -11.10 17.76
N VAL A 138 -5.77 -9.82 18.04
CA VAL A 138 -4.77 -8.95 18.66
C VAL A 138 -4.93 -9.06 20.17
N THR A 139 -3.92 -9.62 20.83
CA THR A 139 -3.85 -9.67 22.29
C THR A 139 -3.10 -8.42 22.77
N GLY A 140 -3.83 -7.37 23.17
CA GLY A 140 -3.22 -6.12 23.64
C GLY A 140 -4.23 -5.03 24.01
N LYS A 141 -3.80 -4.02 24.79
CA LYS A 141 -4.64 -2.88 25.21
C LYS A 141 -5.03 -2.04 23.99
N LYS A 142 -6.27 -1.52 23.97
CA LYS A 142 -6.78 -0.63 22.90
C LYS A 142 -5.99 0.69 22.91
N THR A 143 -5.22 0.97 21.85
CA THR A 143 -4.60 2.28 21.64
C THR A 143 -5.59 3.25 20.97
N GLN A 144 -5.61 4.51 21.41
CA GLN A 144 -6.55 5.54 20.96
C GLN A 144 -6.51 5.85 19.45
N LYS A 145 -7.62 6.40 18.95
CA LYS A 145 -7.84 6.84 17.56
C LYS A 145 -6.87 7.97 17.18
N SER A 146 -5.82 7.68 16.42
CA SER A 146 -5.11 8.68 15.63
C SER A 146 -5.74 8.82 14.24
N SER A 147 -5.56 9.98 13.61
CA SER A 147 -6.02 10.24 12.23
C SER A 147 -5.57 9.11 11.31
N LEU A 148 -6.54 8.41 10.72
CA LEU A 148 -6.23 7.22 9.94
C LEU A 148 -5.73 7.62 8.55
N LEU A 149 -4.47 7.27 8.26
CA LEU A 149 -3.88 7.27 6.91
C LEU A 149 -4.78 6.60 5.85
N SER A 150 -5.66 5.69 6.26
CA SER A 150 -6.62 5.00 5.40
C SER A 150 -7.59 5.93 4.68
N ASN A 151 -7.81 7.15 5.18
CA ASN A 151 -8.69 8.12 4.54
C ASN A 151 -8.06 8.73 3.29
N ASN A 152 -6.74 8.60 3.13
CA ASN A 152 -6.01 9.09 1.98
C ASN A 152 -5.95 8.09 0.82
N PHE A 153 -6.65 6.97 0.95
CA PHE A 153 -6.63 5.89 -0.01
C PHE A 153 -8.07 5.48 -0.34
N THR A 154 -8.43 5.66 -1.61
CA THR A 154 -9.74 5.29 -2.15
C THR A 154 -9.58 4.45 -3.40
N VAL A 155 -10.49 3.51 -3.59
CA VAL A 155 -10.56 2.68 -4.78
C VAL A 155 -11.34 3.44 -5.85
N VAL A 156 -10.86 3.45 -7.10
CA VAL A 156 -11.48 4.11 -8.26
C VAL A 156 -11.74 3.13 -9.38
#